data_AF-A0A9N8V112-F1
#
_entry.id   AF-A0A9N8V112-F1
#
_cell.length_a   1.000
_cell.length_b   1.000
_cell.length_c   1.000
_cell.angle_alpha   90.00
_cell.angle_beta   90.00
_cell.angle_gamma   90.00
#
_symmetry.space_group_name_H-M   'P 1'
#
loop_
_entity.id
_entity.type
_entity.pdbx_description
1 polymer ?
#
loop_
_entity_poly.entity_id
_entity_poly.type
_entity_poly.pdbx_seq_one_letter_code
_entity_poly.pdbx_strand_id
1 'polypeptide(L)'
;MSRAVRTSISKNDRRTYKFTKKINQKLKIWEYQPSSNILLKNVKTSKKLFQTIASAHTSEGDMIKILNYIEEIMLSVRPKKLLYIAIDGVAPRAKMNLQRSRRFNKARKERGKGDKLRESDRKRFDSNCITPGTPFMTKLANCLRNWIAEKFNSGEWRNLKVILSDSSVPGEGEHKIMDFIRAQKTNIHYDPNTRHIIYGSDADLILLSLGTHEPHFKVLREDNSEEVVREYLATELKGSCTFDLENAIDDWILLCSLVSNDFLPHLPSLEIREGAINRLIPIWKNCHLSMGGYITNNGNVNLEKVQYLFTELSKIEDEIFISRHKSVQFNTDNKDPVRLWESGFKERYYKNKFDIELPNHQFRADYVEGICWVMKYYFQGVPSWKWYYPYHYSPFSSDFTDIRDIKIDFTLGEPFKPFELLMGVLPADSKENLPKQFHVLMESKNSEIFDFYHTLPSQGVDLLPFIDESRLLKAVNSIYPTLGPEETARNKFGSEILCLSSKHKLYDPKISDQLIGYVARDNNFIVNDKSLR
;
A
#
# COMPACT_ATOMS: atom_id res chain seq x y z
N MET A 1 5.62 2.94 9.96
CA MET A 1 4.25 3.37 10.31
C MET A 1 3.63 2.68 11.55
N SER A 2 3.39 1.37 11.63
CA SER A 2 2.76 0.74 12.84
C SER A 2 3.60 0.91 14.12
N ARG A 3 4.93 0.81 13.99
CA ARG A 3 5.86 1.17 15.07
C ARG A 3 5.77 2.65 15.42
N ALA A 4 5.52 3.53 14.45
CA ALA A 4 5.38 4.97 14.64
C ALA A 4 4.12 5.30 15.45
N VAL A 5 2.98 4.68 15.11
CA VAL A 5 1.73 4.73 15.90
C VAL A 5 1.96 4.19 17.32
N ARG A 6 2.73 3.11 17.48
CA ARG A 6 3.05 2.54 18.81
C ARG A 6 4.07 3.35 19.61
N THR A 7 4.93 4.12 18.95
CA THR A 7 5.89 5.02 19.60
C THR A 7 5.29 6.38 19.92
N SER A 8 4.23 6.79 19.20
CA SER A 8 3.47 7.98 19.55
C SER A 8 2.67 7.78 20.84
N ILE A 9 2.30 6.55 21.17
CA ILE A 9 1.65 6.20 22.44
C ILE A 9 2.65 6.27 23.60
N SER A 10 2.42 7.20 24.54
CA SER A 10 3.26 7.45 25.73
C SER A 10 3.49 6.18 26.57
N LYS A 11 4.62 6.11 27.32
CA LYS A 11 4.92 4.97 28.21
C LYS A 11 3.86 4.78 29.31
N ASN A 12 3.23 5.85 29.79
CA ASN A 12 2.17 5.78 30.81
C ASN A 12 0.84 5.31 30.19
N ASP A 13 0.53 5.70 28.96
CA ASP A 13 -0.68 5.26 28.22
C ASP A 13 -0.57 3.86 27.63
N ARG A 14 0.63 3.28 27.57
CA ARG A 14 0.77 1.84 27.30
C ARG A 14 0.04 0.99 28.32
N ARG A 15 -0.20 1.46 29.55
CA ARG A 15 -1.04 0.75 30.53
C ARG A 15 -2.51 0.85 30.16
N THR A 16 -3.01 2.00 29.75
CA THR A 16 -4.39 2.19 29.25
C THR A 16 -4.62 1.40 27.95
N TYR A 17 -3.73 1.51 26.97
CA TYR A 17 -3.76 0.70 25.74
C TYR A 17 -3.66 -0.81 26.03
N LYS A 18 -2.79 -1.24 26.95
CA LYS A 18 -2.75 -2.64 27.41
C LYS A 18 -4.01 -3.02 28.17
N PHE A 19 -4.63 -2.11 28.92
CA PHE A 19 -5.85 -2.33 29.70
C PHE A 19 -7.06 -2.51 28.79
N THR A 20 -7.24 -1.66 27.77
CA THR A 20 -8.26 -1.82 26.72
C THR A 20 -8.04 -3.13 25.94
N LYS A 21 -6.78 -3.47 25.61
CA LYS A 21 -6.43 -4.77 25.01
C LYS A 21 -6.73 -5.97 25.93
N LYS A 22 -6.54 -5.84 27.25
CA LYS A 22 -6.81 -6.89 28.25
C LYS A 22 -8.32 -7.06 28.53
N ILE A 23 -9.09 -5.97 28.49
CA ILE A 23 -10.56 -5.99 28.57
C ILE A 23 -11.14 -6.66 27.32
N ASN A 24 -10.67 -6.30 26.12
CA ASN A 24 -11.10 -6.92 24.87
C ASN A 24 -10.65 -8.39 24.73
N GLN A 25 -9.56 -8.81 25.38
CA GLN A 25 -9.16 -10.23 25.45
C GLN A 25 -9.96 -11.04 26.49
N LYS A 26 -10.40 -10.41 27.60
CA LYS A 26 -11.16 -11.09 28.67
C LYS A 26 -12.65 -11.18 28.37
N LEU A 27 -13.21 -10.18 27.70
CA LEU A 27 -14.53 -10.26 27.10
C LEU A 27 -14.36 -11.04 25.80
N LYS A 28 -14.88 -12.27 25.68
CA LYS A 28 -14.94 -13.00 24.41
C LYS A 28 -15.91 -12.28 23.43
N ILE A 29 -15.59 -11.06 22.98
CA ILE A 29 -16.43 -10.24 22.08
C ILE A 29 -16.25 -10.68 20.62
N TRP A 30 -16.26 -11.99 20.37
CA TRP A 30 -16.49 -12.52 19.03
C TRP A 30 -17.96 -12.95 18.87
N GLU A 31 -18.72 -13.06 19.96
CA GLU A 31 -20.01 -13.73 19.92
C GLU A 31 -21.17 -12.87 19.38
N TYR A 32 -21.15 -11.55 19.50
CA TYR A 32 -22.26 -10.73 18.99
C TYR A 32 -21.80 -9.34 18.56
N GLN A 33 -21.51 -9.18 17.26
CA GLN A 33 -21.53 -7.88 16.58
C GLN A 33 -22.53 -7.97 15.41
N PRO A 34 -23.85 -7.85 15.68
CA PRO A 34 -24.86 -7.88 14.63
C PRO A 34 -24.76 -6.59 13.80
N SER A 35 -23.97 -6.59 12.71
CA SER A 35 -23.98 -5.62 11.57
C SER A 35 -22.65 -5.47 10.81
N SER A 36 -21.64 -6.32 11.02
CA SER A 36 -20.30 -6.08 10.44
C SER A 36 -20.17 -6.40 8.94
N ASN A 37 -19.55 -5.47 8.20
CA ASN A 37 -18.89 -5.72 6.92
C ASN A 37 -17.46 -6.24 7.20
N ILE A 38 -17.00 -7.20 6.39
CA ILE A 38 -15.60 -7.59 6.36
C ILE A 38 -14.98 -7.18 5.04
N LEU A 39 -13.80 -6.58 5.15
CA LEU A 39 -12.99 -6.11 4.06
C LEU A 39 -11.67 -6.89 4.13
N LEU A 40 -11.56 -7.96 3.35
CA LEU A 40 -10.35 -8.78 3.28
C LEU A 40 -9.42 -8.17 2.24
N LYS A 41 -8.30 -7.61 2.71
CA LYS A 41 -7.19 -7.22 1.85
C LYS A 41 -6.21 -8.38 1.73
N ASN A 42 -5.87 -8.73 0.49
CA ASN A 42 -4.79 -9.61 0.07
C ASN A 42 -4.40 -10.72 1.04
N VAL A 43 -4.67 -11.95 0.61
CA VAL A 43 -4.17 -13.18 1.23
C VAL A 43 -2.63 -13.24 1.32
N LYS A 44 -1.92 -12.40 0.57
CA LYS A 44 -0.47 -12.20 0.62
C LYS A 44 0.06 -11.66 1.96
N THR A 45 -0.81 -11.02 2.77
CA THR A 45 -0.37 -10.27 3.96
C THR A 45 -0.13 -11.13 5.19
N SER A 46 -0.50 -12.41 5.17
CA SER A 46 -0.13 -13.34 6.25
C SER A 46 1.28 -13.86 6.03
N LYS A 47 2.24 -13.43 6.86
CA LYS A 47 3.62 -13.95 6.83
C LYS A 47 3.63 -15.45 7.07
N LYS A 48 2.72 -15.95 7.92
CA LYS A 48 2.51 -17.38 8.18
C LYS A 48 2.01 -18.13 6.94
N LEU A 49 1.03 -17.57 6.24
CA LEU A 49 0.52 -18.17 5.01
C LEU A 49 1.55 -18.11 3.89
N PHE A 50 2.28 -17.00 3.74
CA PHE A 50 3.39 -16.87 2.80
C PHE A 50 4.49 -17.89 3.07
N GLN A 51 4.86 -18.12 4.34
CA GLN A 51 5.81 -19.17 4.73
C GLN A 51 5.28 -20.58 4.44
N THR A 52 3.98 -20.78 4.54
CA THR A 52 3.32 -22.07 4.31
C THR A 52 3.13 -22.35 2.80
N ILE A 53 2.91 -21.31 1.99
CA ILE A 53 2.91 -21.36 0.52
C ILE A 53 4.33 -21.62 0.01
N ALA A 54 5.32 -20.87 0.52
CA ALA A 54 6.70 -21.00 0.10
C ALA A 54 7.34 -22.37 0.43
N SER A 55 6.73 -23.16 1.31
CA SER A 55 7.16 -24.52 1.65
C SER A 55 6.42 -25.63 0.88
N ALA A 56 5.36 -25.33 0.13
CA ALA A 56 4.65 -26.30 -0.69
C ALA A 56 5.33 -26.48 -2.05
N HIS A 57 5.25 -27.69 -2.62
CA HIS A 57 5.91 -28.04 -3.89
C HIS A 57 4.92 -28.20 -5.07
N THR A 58 3.69 -27.69 -4.96
CA THR A 58 2.69 -27.75 -6.04
C THR A 58 1.75 -26.54 -6.03
N SER A 59 1.36 -26.07 -7.22
CA SER A 59 0.53 -24.86 -7.43
C SER A 59 -0.93 -24.98 -6.96
N GLU A 60 -1.41 -26.18 -6.61
CA GLU A 60 -2.76 -26.42 -6.09
C GLU A 60 -2.80 -26.39 -4.56
N GLY A 61 -1.79 -26.97 -3.89
CA GLY A 61 -1.69 -26.95 -2.43
C GLY A 61 -1.61 -25.53 -1.86
N ASP A 62 -1.00 -24.60 -2.60
CA ASP A 62 -0.93 -23.19 -2.24
C ASP A 62 -2.30 -22.50 -2.25
N MET A 63 -3.13 -22.79 -3.27
CA MET A 63 -4.46 -22.22 -3.40
C MET A 63 -5.38 -22.71 -2.27
N ILE A 64 -5.32 -24.01 -1.93
CA ILE A 64 -6.10 -24.57 -0.82
C ILE A 64 -5.73 -23.90 0.51
N LYS A 65 -4.44 -23.67 0.77
CA LYS A 65 -3.98 -22.97 1.98
C LYS A 65 -4.51 -21.54 2.05
N ILE A 66 -4.52 -20.83 0.92
CA ILE A 66 -5.11 -19.49 0.79
C ILE A 66 -6.58 -19.52 1.18
N LEU A 67 -7.36 -20.43 0.59
CA LEU A 67 -8.79 -20.55 0.86
C LEU A 67 -9.08 -20.92 2.32
N ASN A 68 -8.36 -21.90 2.88
CA ASN A 68 -8.48 -22.28 4.28
C ASN A 68 -8.17 -21.12 5.23
N TYR A 69 -7.19 -20.28 4.88
CA TYR A 69 -6.86 -19.12 5.69
C TYR A 69 -7.96 -18.05 5.66
N ILE A 70 -8.57 -17.83 4.49
CA ILE A 70 -9.74 -16.96 4.39
C ILE A 70 -10.89 -17.53 5.24
N GLU A 71 -11.10 -18.85 5.20
CA GLU A 71 -12.11 -19.55 6.00
C GLU A 71 -11.90 -19.32 7.51
N GLU A 72 -10.66 -19.43 8.01
CA GLU A 72 -10.32 -19.14 9.41
C GLU A 72 -10.71 -17.70 9.81
N ILE A 73 -10.42 -16.71 8.94
CA ILE A 73 -10.80 -15.32 9.19
C ILE A 73 -12.33 -15.18 9.19
N MET A 74 -13.02 -15.81 8.23
CA MET A 74 -14.48 -15.79 8.14
C MET A 74 -15.15 -16.40 9.36
N LEU A 75 -14.61 -17.51 9.89
CA LEU A 75 -15.09 -18.17 11.10
C LEU A 75 -14.89 -17.32 12.35
N SER A 76 -13.79 -16.56 12.41
CA SER A 76 -13.52 -15.62 13.50
C SER A 76 -14.47 -14.44 13.45
N VAL A 77 -14.60 -13.78 12.29
CA VAL A 77 -15.28 -12.47 12.20
C VAL A 77 -16.78 -12.58 11.90
N ARG A 78 -17.22 -13.60 11.15
CA ARG A 78 -18.64 -13.92 10.84
C ARG A 78 -19.44 -12.74 10.27
N PRO A 79 -19.12 -12.26 9.05
CA PRO A 79 -19.78 -11.09 8.47
C PRO A 79 -21.28 -11.34 8.28
N LYS A 80 -22.08 -10.28 8.39
CA LYS A 80 -23.54 -10.38 8.24
C LYS A 80 -24.10 -9.65 7.02
N LYS A 81 -23.40 -8.62 6.52
CA LYS A 81 -23.87 -7.76 5.42
C LYS A 81 -23.05 -7.91 4.14
N LEU A 82 -21.71 -7.90 4.26
CA LEU A 82 -20.79 -7.86 3.13
C LEU A 82 -19.47 -8.57 3.45
N LEU A 83 -18.97 -9.32 2.48
CA LEU A 83 -17.57 -9.72 2.35
C LEU A 83 -17.00 -9.06 1.09
N TYR A 84 -16.02 -8.19 1.24
CA TYR A 84 -15.27 -7.60 0.13
C TYR A 84 -13.87 -8.20 0.11
N ILE A 85 -13.48 -8.87 -0.98
CA ILE A 85 -12.16 -9.47 -1.17
C ILE A 85 -11.40 -8.63 -2.20
N ALA A 86 -10.34 -7.96 -1.74
CA ALA A 86 -9.51 -7.10 -2.56
C ALA A 86 -8.13 -7.73 -2.77
N ILE A 87 -7.80 -8.01 -4.03
CA ILE A 87 -6.48 -8.45 -4.46
C ILE A 87 -5.76 -7.28 -5.11
N ASP A 88 -4.46 -7.12 -4.86
CA ASP A 88 -3.65 -6.09 -5.52
C ASP A 88 -3.75 -6.22 -7.04
N GLY A 89 -4.20 -5.13 -7.67
CA GLY A 89 -4.12 -4.89 -9.10
C GLY A 89 -2.90 -4.06 -9.47
N VAL A 90 -2.90 -3.49 -10.68
CA VAL A 90 -1.83 -2.58 -11.10
C VAL A 90 -1.85 -1.33 -10.23
N ALA A 91 -0.75 -1.07 -9.53
CA ALA A 91 -0.60 0.07 -8.64
C ALA A 91 -0.08 1.32 -9.39
N PRO A 92 -0.25 2.54 -8.84
CA PRO A 92 0.34 3.76 -9.41
C PRO A 92 1.87 3.69 -9.51
N ARG A 93 2.46 4.47 -10.43
CA ARG A 93 3.91 4.50 -10.70
C ARG A 93 4.73 4.82 -9.44
N ALA A 94 4.25 5.71 -8.58
CA ALA A 94 4.85 6.00 -7.28
C ALA A 94 5.10 4.71 -6.45
N LYS A 95 4.13 3.78 -6.42
CA LYS A 95 4.27 2.50 -5.72
C LYS A 95 5.15 1.52 -6.48
N MET A 96 5.09 1.52 -7.81
CA MET A 96 5.85 0.58 -8.66
C MET A 96 7.36 0.67 -8.42
N ASN A 97 7.91 1.87 -8.23
CA ASN A 97 9.34 2.07 -7.97
C ASN A 97 9.80 1.37 -6.69
N LEU A 98 9.01 1.49 -5.61
CA LEU A 98 9.27 0.77 -4.37
C LEU A 98 9.18 -0.75 -4.57
N GLN A 99 8.15 -1.23 -5.27
CA GLN A 99 8.01 -2.66 -5.53
C GLN A 99 9.19 -3.20 -6.36
N ARG A 100 9.63 -2.46 -7.38
CA ARG A 100 10.82 -2.77 -8.20
C ARG A 100 12.06 -2.90 -7.31
N SER A 101 12.34 -1.88 -6.49
CA SER A 101 13.48 -1.90 -5.57
C SER A 101 13.46 -3.12 -4.64
N ARG A 102 12.31 -3.44 -4.03
CA ARG A 102 12.16 -4.63 -3.17
C ARG A 102 12.47 -5.94 -3.91
N ARG A 103 11.97 -6.10 -5.15
CA ARG A 103 12.13 -7.32 -5.95
C ARG A 103 13.58 -7.51 -6.43
N PHE A 104 14.22 -6.47 -6.94
CA PHE A 104 15.62 -6.52 -7.36
C PHE A 104 16.58 -6.75 -6.18
N ASN A 105 16.34 -6.10 -5.04
CA ASN A 105 17.14 -6.33 -3.84
C ASN A 105 17.02 -7.78 -3.33
N LYS A 106 15.83 -8.38 -3.45
CA LYS A 106 15.64 -9.81 -3.15
C LYS A 106 16.45 -10.68 -4.11
N ALA A 107 16.30 -10.48 -5.43
CA ALA A 107 17.01 -11.26 -6.44
C ALA A 107 18.54 -11.16 -6.28
N ARG A 108 19.06 -9.96 -6.01
CA ARG A 108 20.50 -9.76 -5.78
C ARG A 108 21.00 -10.49 -4.53
N LYS A 109 20.24 -10.47 -3.43
CA LYS A 109 20.55 -11.23 -2.21
C LYS A 109 20.53 -12.74 -2.46
N GLU A 110 19.70 -13.21 -3.38
CA GLU A 110 19.65 -14.62 -3.79
C GLU A 110 20.86 -14.99 -4.66
N ARG A 111 21.21 -14.17 -5.65
CA ARG A 111 22.46 -14.34 -6.45
C ARG A 111 23.72 -14.37 -5.58
N GLY A 112 23.81 -13.47 -4.60
CA GLY A 112 24.95 -13.36 -3.69
C GLY A 112 25.17 -14.57 -2.77
N LYS A 113 24.21 -15.50 -2.66
CA LYS A 113 24.36 -16.73 -1.87
C LYS A 113 25.14 -17.83 -2.61
N GLY A 114 25.39 -17.67 -3.92
CA GLY A 114 26.15 -18.62 -4.75
C GLY A 114 25.50 -20.01 -4.86
N ASP A 115 26.22 -20.96 -5.49
CA ASP A 115 25.84 -22.37 -5.69
C ASP A 115 25.75 -23.20 -4.38
N LYS A 116 25.72 -22.57 -3.20
CA LYS A 116 25.55 -23.24 -1.90
C LYS A 116 24.10 -23.69 -1.63
N LEU A 117 23.20 -23.53 -2.60
CA LEU A 117 21.81 -23.94 -2.54
C LEU A 117 21.72 -25.43 -2.91
N ARG A 118 21.11 -26.24 -2.05
CA ARG A 118 20.82 -27.65 -2.37
C ARG A 118 19.88 -27.69 -3.57
N GLU A 119 19.88 -28.78 -4.35
CA GLU A 119 18.99 -28.93 -5.49
C GLU A 119 17.50 -28.86 -5.11
N SER A 120 17.16 -29.21 -3.86
CA SER A 120 15.85 -28.99 -3.24
C SER A 120 15.49 -27.50 -3.06
N ASP A 121 16.47 -26.61 -2.94
CA ASP A 121 16.27 -25.17 -2.83
C ASP A 121 16.05 -24.50 -4.21
N ARG A 122 16.32 -25.21 -5.32
CA ARG A 122 16.10 -24.71 -6.69
C ARG A 122 14.63 -24.77 -7.11
N LYS A 123 13.79 -25.59 -6.47
CA LYS A 123 12.31 -25.62 -6.64
C LYS A 123 11.59 -24.66 -5.67
N ARG A 124 12.18 -23.51 -5.40
CA ARG A 124 11.61 -22.54 -4.46
C ARG A 124 10.52 -21.70 -5.13
N PHE A 125 9.41 -21.50 -4.42
CA PHE A 125 8.32 -20.61 -4.84
C PHE A 125 8.84 -19.20 -5.14
N ASP A 126 8.77 -18.78 -6.40
CA ASP A 126 9.08 -17.40 -6.78
C ASP A 126 7.93 -16.47 -6.37
N SER A 127 8.09 -15.81 -5.23
CA SER A 127 7.10 -14.85 -4.72
C SER A 127 6.80 -13.68 -5.65
N ASN A 128 7.64 -13.42 -6.66
CA ASN A 128 7.36 -12.41 -7.67
C ASN A 128 6.17 -12.79 -8.56
N CYS A 129 5.76 -14.08 -8.56
CA CYS A 129 4.53 -14.54 -9.19
C CYS A 129 3.27 -13.90 -8.57
N ILE A 130 3.35 -13.38 -7.34
CA ILE A 130 2.24 -12.68 -6.69
C ILE A 130 2.25 -11.21 -7.15
N THR A 131 1.99 -11.01 -8.43
CA THR A 131 1.94 -9.71 -9.11
C THR A 131 0.84 -9.77 -10.17
N PRO A 132 0.05 -8.71 -10.39
CA PRO A 132 -0.95 -8.68 -11.45
C PRO A 132 -0.39 -9.12 -12.80
N GLY A 133 -1.21 -9.86 -13.54
CA GLY A 133 -0.84 -10.32 -14.88
C GLY A 133 -0.01 -11.60 -14.90
N THR A 134 0.31 -12.25 -13.78
CA THR A 134 0.97 -13.58 -13.80
C THR A 134 -0.05 -14.71 -13.92
N PRO A 135 0.34 -15.92 -14.38
CA PRO A 135 -0.55 -17.07 -14.41
C PRO A 135 -1.04 -17.46 -13.01
N PHE A 136 -0.21 -17.27 -11.99
CA PHE A 136 -0.56 -17.52 -10.59
C PHE A 136 -1.77 -16.68 -10.15
N MET A 137 -1.79 -15.38 -10.48
CA MET A 137 -2.90 -14.50 -10.08
C MET A 137 -4.20 -14.81 -10.83
N THR A 138 -4.12 -15.20 -12.10
CA THR A 138 -5.28 -15.70 -12.86
C THR A 138 -5.84 -16.98 -12.23
N LYS A 139 -4.97 -17.92 -11.86
CA LYS A 139 -5.38 -19.15 -11.16
C LYS A 139 -6.03 -18.83 -9.81
N LEU A 140 -5.44 -17.94 -9.02
CA LEU A 140 -5.99 -17.50 -7.74
C LEU A 140 -7.39 -16.89 -7.89
N ALA A 141 -7.60 -16.02 -8.89
CA ALA A 141 -8.91 -15.43 -9.15
C ALA A 141 -9.97 -16.51 -9.47
N ASN A 142 -9.63 -17.50 -10.30
CA ASN A 142 -10.52 -18.62 -10.61
C ASN A 142 -10.83 -19.49 -9.38
N CYS A 143 -9.83 -19.81 -8.56
CA CYS A 143 -10.03 -20.56 -7.32
C CYS A 143 -10.94 -19.81 -6.34
N LEU A 144 -10.76 -18.50 -6.18
CA LEU A 144 -11.62 -17.67 -5.33
C LEU A 144 -13.05 -17.63 -5.85
N ARG A 145 -13.25 -17.49 -7.16
CA ARG A 145 -14.58 -17.57 -7.77
C ARG A 145 -15.24 -18.91 -7.44
N ASN A 146 -14.59 -20.03 -7.73
CA ASN A 146 -15.17 -21.36 -7.46
C ASN A 146 -15.50 -21.56 -5.98
N TRP A 147 -14.60 -21.16 -5.08
CA TRP A 147 -14.84 -21.21 -3.63
C TRP A 147 -16.04 -20.36 -3.20
N ILE A 148 -16.20 -19.15 -3.74
CA ILE A 148 -17.36 -18.31 -3.47
C ILE A 148 -18.65 -19.00 -3.95
N ALA A 149 -18.64 -19.62 -5.14
CA ALA A 149 -19.79 -20.37 -5.65
C ALA A 149 -20.17 -21.54 -4.74
N GLU A 150 -19.19 -22.35 -4.31
CA GLU A 150 -19.38 -23.45 -3.37
C GLU A 150 -20.06 -22.99 -2.08
N LYS A 151 -19.64 -21.85 -1.52
CA LYS A 151 -20.19 -21.29 -0.28
C LYS A 151 -21.62 -20.76 -0.42
N PHE A 152 -22.00 -20.29 -1.60
CA PHE A 152 -23.40 -19.98 -1.89
C PHE A 152 -24.24 -21.25 -2.08
N ASN A 153 -23.70 -22.27 -2.75
CA ASN A 153 -24.40 -23.53 -2.99
C ASN A 153 -24.61 -24.35 -1.71
N SER A 154 -23.67 -24.30 -0.75
CA SER A 154 -23.83 -24.91 0.57
C SER A 154 -24.90 -24.21 1.44
N GLY A 155 -25.32 -23.01 1.03
CA GLY A 155 -26.31 -22.20 1.74
C GLY A 155 -25.74 -21.37 2.91
N GLU A 156 -24.45 -21.53 3.23
CA GLU A 156 -23.76 -20.79 4.29
C GLU A 156 -23.88 -19.28 4.11
N TRP A 157 -23.76 -18.79 2.87
CA TRP A 157 -23.73 -17.36 2.54
C TRP A 157 -25.02 -16.82 1.92
N ARG A 158 -26.16 -17.49 2.12
CA ARG A 158 -27.45 -17.12 1.51
C ARG A 158 -27.85 -15.63 1.65
N ASN A 159 -27.45 -14.99 2.75
CA ASN A 159 -27.80 -13.60 3.09
C ASN A 159 -26.61 -12.63 2.98
N LEU A 160 -25.46 -13.09 2.47
CA LEU A 160 -24.24 -12.30 2.37
C LEU A 160 -24.11 -11.75 0.95
N LYS A 161 -23.67 -10.49 0.85
CA LYS A 161 -23.13 -9.94 -0.40
C LYS A 161 -21.65 -10.24 -0.45
N VAL A 162 -21.15 -10.77 -1.56
CA VAL A 162 -19.71 -10.99 -1.73
C VAL A 162 -19.22 -10.17 -2.92
N ILE A 163 -18.20 -9.34 -2.73
CA ILE A 163 -17.53 -8.62 -3.82
C ILE A 163 -16.12 -9.19 -3.97
N LEU A 164 -15.75 -9.59 -5.18
CA LEU A 164 -14.39 -9.99 -5.53
C LEU A 164 -13.80 -8.94 -6.48
N SER A 165 -12.79 -8.22 -6.01
CA SER A 165 -11.97 -7.31 -6.80
C SER A 165 -10.60 -7.94 -6.98
N ASP A 166 -10.45 -8.75 -8.03
CA ASP A 166 -9.21 -9.51 -8.29
C ASP A 166 -8.08 -8.64 -8.87
N SER A 167 -6.93 -9.24 -9.20
CA SER A 167 -5.76 -8.53 -9.69
C SER A 167 -5.89 -7.90 -11.08
N SER A 168 -6.95 -8.24 -11.83
CA SER A 168 -7.24 -7.62 -13.13
C SER A 168 -7.89 -6.25 -13.00
N VAL A 169 -8.44 -5.92 -11.83
CA VAL A 169 -8.96 -4.58 -11.51
C VAL A 169 -7.79 -3.72 -11.03
N PRO A 170 -7.47 -2.55 -11.62
CA PRO A 170 -6.39 -1.68 -11.16
C PRO A 170 -6.54 -1.19 -9.72
N GLY A 171 -5.42 -0.83 -9.09
CA GLY A 171 -5.35 -0.30 -7.73
C GLY A 171 -4.79 -1.28 -6.69
N GLU A 172 -4.21 -0.74 -5.62
CA GLU A 172 -3.80 -1.54 -4.46
C GLU A 172 -5.04 -2.01 -3.69
N GLY A 173 -4.98 -3.22 -3.12
CA GLY A 173 -6.13 -3.84 -2.45
C GLY A 173 -6.68 -2.98 -1.30
N GLU A 174 -5.82 -2.30 -0.53
CA GLU A 174 -6.28 -1.36 0.49
C GLU A 174 -7.06 -0.18 -0.10
N HIS A 175 -6.61 0.39 -1.21
CA HIS A 175 -7.20 1.59 -1.79
C HIS A 175 -8.50 1.27 -2.52
N LYS A 176 -8.61 0.10 -3.17
CA LYS A 176 -9.90 -0.40 -3.69
C LYS A 176 -10.97 -0.49 -2.59
N ILE A 177 -10.58 -0.98 -1.41
CA ILE A 177 -11.46 -1.03 -0.23
C ILE A 177 -11.83 0.38 0.23
N MET A 178 -10.87 1.30 0.31
CA MET A 178 -11.15 2.69 0.73
C MET A 178 -12.05 3.41 -0.28
N ASP A 179 -11.82 3.22 -1.59
CA ASP A 179 -12.66 3.74 -2.67
C ASP A 179 -14.09 3.21 -2.56
N PHE A 180 -14.24 1.90 -2.31
CA PHE A 180 -15.54 1.29 -2.05
C PHE A 180 -16.26 1.95 -0.87
N ILE A 181 -15.58 2.10 0.28
CA ILE A 181 -16.17 2.74 1.47
C ILE A 181 -16.58 4.18 1.17
N ARG A 182 -15.71 4.98 0.53
CA ARG A 182 -16.04 6.35 0.13
C ARG A 182 -17.28 6.41 -0.74
N ALA A 183 -17.36 5.55 -1.76
CA ALA A 183 -18.51 5.46 -2.65
C ALA A 183 -19.79 5.01 -1.93
N GLN A 184 -19.68 4.14 -0.90
CA GLN A 184 -20.84 3.80 -0.07
C GLN A 184 -21.34 5.00 0.74
N LYS A 185 -20.43 5.80 1.31
CA LYS A 185 -20.77 6.97 2.14
C LYS A 185 -21.47 8.09 1.36
N THR A 186 -21.31 8.17 0.04
CA THR A 186 -22.04 9.14 -0.79
C THR A 186 -23.50 8.75 -1.01
N ASN A 187 -23.89 7.52 -0.67
CA ASN A 187 -25.27 7.07 -0.77
C ASN A 187 -26.11 7.63 0.39
N ILE A 188 -27.22 8.30 0.09
CA ILE A 188 -28.14 8.86 1.10
C ILE A 188 -28.76 7.81 2.03
N HIS A 189 -28.80 6.54 1.60
CA HIS A 189 -29.29 5.41 2.40
C HIS A 189 -28.16 4.65 3.11
N TYR A 190 -26.93 5.17 3.11
CA TYR A 190 -25.83 4.59 3.86
C TYR A 190 -26.13 4.61 5.36
N ASP A 191 -25.86 3.49 6.03
CA ASP A 191 -25.98 3.38 7.48
C ASP A 191 -24.67 3.89 8.12
N PRO A 192 -24.66 5.08 8.75
CA PRO A 192 -23.44 5.65 9.33
C PRO A 192 -22.90 4.87 10.54
N ASN A 193 -23.69 3.92 11.06
CA ASN A 193 -23.27 3.01 12.15
C ASN A 193 -22.79 1.66 11.61
N THR A 194 -22.56 1.55 10.29
CA THR A 194 -21.97 0.36 9.70
C THR A 194 -20.62 0.05 10.35
N ARG A 195 -20.46 -1.19 10.81
CA ARG A 195 -19.23 -1.65 11.45
C ARG A 195 -18.32 -2.26 10.40
N HIS A 196 -17.10 -1.79 10.30
CA HIS A 196 -16.11 -2.26 9.32
C HIS A 196 -14.97 -2.99 10.03
N ILE A 197 -14.57 -4.12 9.46
CA ILE A 197 -13.36 -4.84 9.87
C ILE A 197 -12.50 -5.01 8.62
N ILE A 198 -11.31 -4.42 8.61
CA ILE A 198 -10.31 -4.68 7.58
C ILE A 198 -9.25 -5.65 8.09
N TYR A 199 -8.94 -6.67 7.31
CA TYR A 199 -7.86 -7.60 7.62
C TYR A 199 -6.60 -7.26 6.82
N GLY A 200 -5.44 -7.23 7.48
CA GLY A 200 -4.13 -7.18 6.81
C GLY A 200 -2.98 -6.80 7.75
N SER A 201 -1.73 -6.99 7.32
CA SER A 201 -0.53 -6.71 8.12
C SER A 201 0.10 -5.34 7.86
N ASP A 202 -0.34 -4.63 6.83
CA ASP A 202 0.21 -3.33 6.47
C ASP A 202 -0.16 -2.25 7.48
N ALA A 203 0.82 -1.45 7.83
CA ALA A 203 0.64 -0.40 8.82
C ALA A 203 -0.27 0.74 8.32
N ASP A 204 -0.31 0.95 7.01
CA ASP A 204 -1.09 2.00 6.36
C ASP A 204 -2.58 1.78 6.56
N LEU A 205 -3.02 0.53 6.82
CA LEU A 205 -4.41 0.23 7.17
C LEU A 205 -4.90 1.00 8.41
N ILE A 206 -4.01 1.32 9.35
CA ILE A 206 -4.37 2.15 10.50
C ILE A 206 -4.73 3.56 10.01
N LEU A 207 -3.85 4.16 9.20
CA LEU A 207 -4.06 5.52 8.69
C LEU A 207 -5.28 5.59 7.80
N LEU A 208 -5.41 4.63 6.88
CA LEU A 208 -6.54 4.57 5.95
C LEU A 208 -7.86 4.35 6.70
N SER A 209 -7.89 3.48 7.73
CA SER A 209 -9.09 3.28 8.56
C SER A 209 -9.50 4.56 9.28
N LEU A 210 -8.55 5.34 9.79
CA LEU A 210 -8.79 6.62 10.44
C LEU A 210 -9.29 7.67 9.45
N GLY A 211 -8.66 7.77 8.27
CA GLY A 211 -9.04 8.69 7.20
C GLY A 211 -10.38 8.37 6.53
N THR A 212 -10.99 7.21 6.82
CA THR A 212 -12.37 6.96 6.42
C THR A 212 -13.38 7.75 7.25
N HIS A 213 -13.00 8.22 8.45
CA HIS A 213 -13.89 8.82 9.44
C HIS A 213 -15.09 7.95 9.85
N GLU A 214 -15.03 6.64 9.62
CA GLU A 214 -16.07 5.72 10.10
C GLU A 214 -15.89 5.50 11.62
N PRO A 215 -16.93 5.72 12.44
CA PRO A 215 -16.81 5.64 13.89
C PRO A 215 -16.59 4.21 14.39
N HIS A 216 -16.92 3.20 13.57
CA HIS A 216 -16.87 1.79 13.93
C HIS A 216 -15.97 0.99 12.99
N PHE A 217 -14.70 1.39 12.90
CA PHE A 217 -13.69 0.72 12.07
C PHE A 217 -12.66 -0.01 12.95
N LYS A 218 -12.43 -1.30 12.68
CA LYS A 218 -11.35 -2.08 13.28
C LYS A 218 -10.36 -2.62 12.24
N VAL A 219 -9.09 -2.64 12.60
CA VAL A 219 -8.02 -3.32 11.85
C VAL A 219 -7.69 -4.63 12.55
N LEU A 220 -7.88 -5.75 11.85
CA LEU A 220 -7.57 -7.10 12.30
C LEU A 220 -6.21 -7.55 11.77
N ARG A 221 -5.36 -8.06 12.67
CA ARG A 221 -4.01 -8.58 12.37
C ARG A 221 -3.95 -10.11 12.50
N GLU A 222 -2.85 -10.72 12.02
CA GLU A 222 -2.60 -12.17 12.11
C GLU A 222 -2.68 -12.74 13.54
N ASP A 223 -2.28 -11.97 14.55
CA ASP A 223 -2.32 -12.37 15.96
C ASP A 223 -3.71 -12.16 16.60
N ASN A 224 -4.73 -11.89 15.79
CA ASN A 224 -6.07 -11.50 16.18
C ASN A 224 -6.09 -10.28 17.12
N SER A 225 -5.06 -9.44 17.08
CA SER A 225 -5.06 -8.19 17.83
C SER A 225 -5.87 -7.11 17.11
N GLU A 226 -6.60 -6.33 17.90
CA GLU A 226 -7.30 -5.13 17.48
C GLU A 226 -6.49 -3.89 17.88
N GLU A 227 -6.38 -2.93 16.98
CA GLU A 227 -5.74 -1.64 17.26
C GLU A 227 -6.84 -0.56 17.36
N VAL A 228 -7.10 -0.06 18.58
CA VAL A 228 -7.98 1.10 18.84
C VAL A 228 -7.11 2.34 18.99
N VAL A 229 -7.13 3.22 17.98
CA VAL A 229 -6.22 4.37 17.90
C VAL A 229 -6.96 5.70 18.08
N ARG A 230 -8.23 5.77 17.66
CA ARG A 230 -9.01 7.01 17.62
C ARG A 230 -9.22 7.67 18.98
N GLU A 231 -9.60 6.89 20.01
CA GLU A 231 -9.81 7.40 21.38
C GLU A 231 -8.51 7.96 21.99
N TYR A 232 -7.38 7.33 21.68
CA TYR A 232 -6.07 7.82 22.11
C TYR A 232 -5.75 9.15 21.44
N LEU A 233 -5.92 9.24 20.12
CA LEU A 233 -5.70 10.49 19.38
C LEU A 233 -6.62 11.61 19.87
N ALA A 234 -7.86 11.31 20.24
CA ALA A 234 -8.78 12.29 20.83
C ALA A 234 -8.26 12.90 22.14
N THR A 235 -7.41 12.17 22.87
CA THR A 235 -6.76 12.67 24.08
C THR A 235 -5.44 13.37 23.76
N GLU A 236 -4.58 12.72 22.97
CA GLU A 236 -3.23 13.19 22.64
C GLU A 236 -3.25 14.48 21.83
N LEU A 237 -4.14 14.56 20.84
CA LEU A 237 -4.23 15.70 19.92
C LEU A 237 -5.09 16.83 20.48
N LYS A 238 -5.83 16.60 21.57
CA LYS A 238 -6.72 17.60 22.15
C LYS A 238 -5.97 18.90 22.40
N GLY A 239 -6.46 19.95 21.75
CA GLY A 239 -5.85 21.28 21.75
C GLY A 239 -6.77 22.32 22.40
N SER A 240 -6.85 23.48 21.76
CA SER A 240 -7.63 24.64 22.18
C SER A 240 -9.15 24.40 22.07
N CYS A 241 -9.94 25.44 22.39
CA CYS A 241 -11.40 25.38 22.43
C CYS A 241 -12.08 25.11 21.07
N THR A 242 -11.38 25.23 19.94
CA THR A 242 -11.90 24.99 18.57
C THR A 242 -11.52 23.63 18.01
N PHE A 243 -11.23 22.65 18.89
CA PHE A 243 -10.75 21.33 18.50
C PHE A 243 -11.83 20.48 17.82
N ASP A 244 -11.61 20.20 16.55
CA ASP A 244 -12.25 19.15 15.75
C ASP A 244 -11.33 17.93 15.63
N LEU A 245 -11.84 16.76 16.03
CA LEU A 245 -11.08 15.52 16.05
C LEU A 245 -10.79 14.98 14.64
N GLU A 246 -11.72 15.16 13.69
CA GLU A 246 -11.57 14.58 12.36
C GLU A 246 -10.44 15.28 11.59
N ASN A 247 -10.44 16.61 11.58
CA ASN A 247 -9.37 17.37 10.96
C ASN A 247 -8.03 17.19 11.70
N ALA A 248 -8.05 17.00 13.03
CA ALA A 248 -6.83 16.67 13.78
C ALA A 248 -6.26 15.30 13.40
N ILE A 249 -7.13 14.31 13.14
CA ILE A 249 -6.74 12.99 12.65
C ILE A 249 -6.13 13.11 11.24
N ASP A 250 -6.71 13.93 10.36
CA ASP A 250 -6.18 14.16 9.00
C ASP A 250 -4.77 14.76 9.04
N ASP A 251 -4.57 15.76 9.88
CA ASP A 251 -3.25 16.35 10.11
C ASP A 251 -2.28 15.32 10.72
N TRP A 252 -2.73 14.50 11.65
CA TRP A 252 -1.88 13.44 12.21
C TRP A 252 -1.50 12.38 11.18
N ILE A 253 -2.39 12.07 10.22
CA ILE A 253 -2.08 11.22 9.06
C ILE A 253 -1.00 11.88 8.18
N LEU A 254 -1.09 13.19 7.95
CA LEU A 254 -0.01 13.94 7.28
C LEU A 254 1.31 13.81 8.05
N LEU A 255 1.34 14.07 9.35
CA LEU A 255 2.57 13.95 10.17
C LEU A 255 3.17 12.54 10.09
N CYS A 256 2.31 11.52 10.13
CA CYS A 256 2.72 10.14 9.94
C CYS A 256 3.37 9.93 8.57
N SER A 257 2.73 10.44 7.51
CA SER A 257 3.23 10.31 6.13
C SER A 257 4.60 10.97 5.93
N LEU A 258 4.87 12.12 6.59
CA LEU A 258 6.18 12.79 6.54
C LEU A 258 7.31 11.96 7.14
N VAL A 259 7.00 11.14 8.15
CA VAL A 259 7.97 10.28 8.82
C VAL A 259 8.28 9.02 8.00
N SER A 260 7.26 8.42 7.36
CA SER A 260 7.44 7.22 6.54
C SER A 260 6.19 6.94 5.75
N ASN A 261 6.33 6.72 4.45
CA ASN A 261 5.29 6.12 3.61
C ASN A 261 5.96 5.30 2.50
N ASP A 262 5.18 4.71 1.60
CA ASP A 262 5.69 3.86 0.53
C ASP A 262 6.08 4.63 -0.76
N PHE A 263 5.82 5.94 -0.82
CA PHE A 263 5.88 6.76 -2.04
C PHE A 263 7.00 7.81 -2.02
N LEU A 264 7.35 8.31 -0.82
CA LEU A 264 8.40 9.29 -0.60
C LEU A 264 9.48 8.76 0.36
N PRO A 265 10.76 9.08 0.13
CA PRO A 265 11.81 8.87 1.13
C PRO A 265 11.53 9.73 2.37
N HIS A 266 11.79 9.21 3.56
CA HIS A 266 11.63 9.96 4.81
C HIS A 266 12.62 11.12 4.90
N LEU A 267 12.24 12.24 5.52
CA LEU A 267 13.16 13.35 5.75
C LEU A 267 14.37 12.90 6.60
N PRO A 268 15.60 13.40 6.34
CA PRO A 268 16.79 12.91 7.02
C PRO A 268 16.73 13.06 8.55
N SER A 269 16.02 14.08 9.04
CA SER A 269 15.84 14.38 10.46
C SER A 269 14.69 13.61 11.13
N LEU A 270 13.92 12.81 10.39
CA LEU A 270 12.75 12.11 10.91
C LEU A 270 12.91 10.59 10.84
N GLU A 271 13.32 9.98 11.97
CA GLU A 271 13.32 8.52 12.13
C GLU A 271 12.28 8.04 13.16
N ILE A 272 11.50 7.02 12.80
CA ILE A 272 10.51 6.40 13.70
C ILE A 272 11.17 5.92 15.02
N ARG A 273 12.39 5.39 14.94
CA ARG A 273 13.11 4.84 16.11
C ARG A 273 13.49 5.92 17.11
N GLU A 274 13.59 7.16 16.65
CA GLU A 274 13.95 8.36 17.43
C GLU A 274 12.73 9.14 17.92
N GLY A 275 11.52 8.59 17.71
CA GLY A 275 10.29 9.23 18.16
C GLY A 275 9.89 10.44 17.30
N ALA A 276 10.17 10.41 15.99
CA ALA A 276 9.86 11.52 15.07
C ALA A 276 8.42 12.05 15.17
N ILE A 277 7.41 11.20 15.32
CA ILE A 277 6.01 11.67 15.48
C ILE A 277 5.84 12.49 16.76
N ASN A 278 6.44 12.08 17.88
CA ASN A 278 6.36 12.82 19.15
C ASN A 278 7.03 14.19 19.06
N ARG A 279 8.02 14.33 18.17
CA ARG A 279 8.68 15.60 17.88
C ARG A 279 7.79 16.52 17.04
N LEU A 280 7.04 15.95 16.08
CA LEU A 280 6.15 16.71 15.21
C LEU A 280 4.88 17.19 15.91
N ILE A 281 4.34 16.45 16.88
CA ILE A 281 3.08 16.81 17.56
C ILE A 281 3.15 18.21 18.22
N PRO A 282 4.17 18.57 19.02
CA PRO A 282 4.28 19.92 19.58
C PRO A 282 4.39 21.02 18.51
N ILE A 283 5.13 20.76 17.43
CA ILE A 283 5.26 21.70 16.31
C ILE A 283 3.90 21.92 15.64
N TRP A 284 3.15 20.83 15.42
CA TRP A 284 1.78 20.89 14.88
C TRP A 284 0.82 21.64 15.80
N LYS A 285 0.86 21.38 17.13
CA LYS A 285 0.03 22.13 18.10
C LYS A 285 0.33 23.62 18.06
N ASN A 286 1.59 24.01 17.97
CA ASN A 286 1.98 25.41 17.83
C ASN A 286 1.51 26.00 16.49
N CYS A 287 1.63 25.26 15.39
CA CYS A 287 1.08 25.67 14.10
C CYS A 287 -0.42 25.95 14.19
N HIS A 288 -1.19 25.05 14.82
CA HIS A 288 -2.63 25.20 15.01
C HIS A 288 -2.97 26.44 15.86
N LEU A 289 -2.20 26.71 16.92
CA LEU A 289 -2.40 27.88 17.79
C LEU A 289 -2.01 29.19 17.11
N SER A 290 -0.91 29.22 16.36
CA SER A 290 -0.36 30.43 15.75
C SER A 290 -1.02 30.82 14.43
N MET A 291 -1.43 29.83 13.62
CA MET A 291 -1.98 30.07 12.28
C MET A 291 -3.49 29.80 12.19
N GLY A 292 -4.09 29.20 13.22
CA GLY A 292 -5.48 28.76 13.22
C GLY A 292 -5.75 27.62 12.24
N GLY A 293 -6.89 26.93 12.39
CA GLY A 293 -7.34 25.85 11.49
C GLY A 293 -6.36 24.67 11.36
N TYR A 294 -6.60 23.80 10.37
CA TYR A 294 -5.83 22.57 10.16
C TYR A 294 -4.91 22.66 8.93
N ILE A 295 -3.90 21.80 8.88
CA ILE A 295 -2.94 21.72 7.76
C ILE A 295 -3.60 21.07 6.55
N THR A 296 -4.52 20.16 6.79
CA THR A 296 -5.21 19.37 5.78
C THR A 296 -6.71 19.51 5.90
N ASN A 297 -7.39 19.29 4.78
CA ASN A 297 -8.85 19.21 4.72
C ASN A 297 -9.23 18.20 3.62
N ASN A 298 -9.68 17.01 4.04
CA ASN A 298 -10.09 15.93 3.15
C ASN A 298 -9.04 15.64 2.07
N GLY A 299 -7.77 15.53 2.45
CA GLY A 299 -6.65 15.26 1.53
C GLY A 299 -6.08 16.46 0.77
N ASN A 300 -6.70 17.64 0.82
CA ASN A 300 -6.08 18.87 0.32
C ASN A 300 -5.14 19.45 1.38
N VAL A 301 -3.97 19.93 0.96
CA VAL A 301 -2.89 20.36 1.88
C VAL A 301 -2.68 21.87 1.78
N ASN A 302 -2.64 22.55 2.93
CA ASN A 302 -2.28 23.95 3.04
C ASN A 302 -0.74 24.09 3.10
N LEU A 303 -0.14 24.53 2.00
CA LEU A 303 1.32 24.60 1.86
C LEU A 303 1.96 25.67 2.77
N GLU A 304 1.23 26.71 3.14
CA GLU A 304 1.70 27.70 4.11
C GLU A 304 1.97 27.08 5.49
N LYS A 305 1.04 26.22 5.94
CA LYS A 305 1.19 25.50 7.21
C LYS A 305 2.21 24.39 7.15
N VAL A 306 2.35 23.71 6.00
CA VAL A 306 3.45 22.76 5.77
C VAL A 306 4.80 23.47 5.84
N GLN A 307 4.93 24.66 5.25
CA GLN A 307 6.14 25.47 5.36
C GLN A 307 6.44 25.83 6.81
N TYR A 308 5.42 26.21 7.59
CA TYR A 308 5.59 26.46 9.02
C TYR A 308 6.15 25.23 9.74
N LEU A 309 5.57 24.04 9.53
CA LEU A 309 6.07 22.80 10.14
C LEU A 309 7.55 22.56 9.82
N PHE A 310 7.94 22.70 8.55
CA PHE A 310 9.33 22.49 8.14
C PHE A 310 10.29 23.55 8.66
N THR A 311 9.83 24.81 8.76
CA THR A 311 10.60 25.92 9.35
C THR A 311 10.87 25.68 10.85
N GLU A 312 9.89 25.17 11.59
CA GLU A 312 10.10 24.83 13.00
C GLU A 312 10.96 23.57 13.17
N LEU A 313 10.78 22.57 12.30
CA LEU A 313 11.62 21.36 12.31
C LEU A 313 13.07 21.68 11.94
N SER A 314 13.31 22.60 11.01
CA SER A 314 14.67 22.99 10.59
C SER A 314 15.50 23.58 11.73
N LYS A 315 14.87 24.24 12.70
CA LYS A 315 15.55 24.82 13.87
C LYS A 315 16.21 23.77 14.77
N ILE A 316 15.76 22.52 14.68
CA ILE A 316 16.23 21.41 15.53
C ILE A 316 16.92 20.29 14.73
N GLU A 317 17.12 20.45 13.42
CA GLU A 317 17.76 19.41 12.58
C GLU A 317 19.19 19.10 13.01
N ASP A 318 20.00 20.13 13.26
CA ASP A 318 21.39 19.97 13.68
C ASP A 318 21.50 19.19 14.99
N GLU A 319 20.65 19.52 15.98
CA GLU A 319 20.60 18.82 17.27
C GLU A 319 20.22 17.35 17.10
N ILE A 320 19.30 17.04 16.19
CA ILE A 320 18.90 15.67 15.89
C ILE A 320 20.09 14.89 15.33
N PHE A 321 20.82 15.45 14.36
CA PHE A 321 21.95 14.76 13.74
C PHE A 321 23.11 14.55 14.71
N ILE A 322 23.42 15.55 15.55
CA ILE A 322 24.45 15.44 16.59
C ILE A 322 24.05 14.37 17.62
N SER A 323 22.80 14.38 18.09
CA SER A 323 22.30 13.40 19.06
C SER A 323 22.32 11.97 18.49
N ARG A 324 21.87 11.80 17.24
CA ARG A 324 21.94 10.53 16.51
C ARG A 324 23.37 10.01 16.45
N HIS A 325 24.32 10.85 16.05
CA HIS A 325 25.72 10.46 15.96
C HIS A 325 26.30 10.01 17.32
N LYS A 326 26.04 10.78 18.39
CA LYS A 326 26.45 10.42 19.77
C LYS A 326 25.88 9.07 20.21
N SER A 327 24.66 8.75 19.83
CA SER A 327 24.03 7.46 20.16
C SER A 327 24.66 6.27 19.42
N VAL A 328 25.24 6.51 18.24
CA VAL A 328 25.84 5.48 17.36
C VAL A 328 27.34 5.30 17.63
N GLN A 329 28.07 6.35 18.01
CA GLN A 329 29.52 6.31 18.29
C GLN A 329 29.92 5.29 19.37
N PHE A 330 29.01 4.86 20.24
CA PHE A 330 29.26 3.74 21.17
C PHE A 330 29.45 2.37 20.48
N ASN A 331 29.31 2.27 19.14
CA ASN A 331 29.23 0.98 18.45
C ASN A 331 29.96 0.83 17.09
N THR A 332 30.78 1.78 16.57
CA THR A 332 31.80 1.57 15.49
C THR A 332 32.37 2.88 14.90
N ASP A 333 33.58 2.81 14.33
CA ASP A 333 34.20 3.82 13.45
C ASP A 333 33.41 4.02 12.15
N ASN A 334 32.40 4.90 12.16
CA ASN A 334 31.51 5.08 11.01
C ASN A 334 32.07 6.12 10.01
N LYS A 335 32.57 5.65 8.85
CA LYS A 335 33.09 6.48 7.75
C LYS A 335 31.98 6.97 6.80
N ASP A 336 30.92 7.60 7.31
CA ASP A 336 29.90 8.21 6.44
C ASP A 336 30.44 9.52 5.85
N PRO A 337 30.61 9.65 4.51
CA PRO A 337 31.17 10.85 3.89
C PRO A 337 30.29 12.10 4.08
N VAL A 338 28.99 11.94 4.32
CA VAL A 338 28.06 13.07 4.48
C VAL A 338 28.30 13.79 5.79
N ARG A 339 28.60 13.06 6.89
CA ARG A 339 28.86 13.62 8.22
C ARG A 339 27.79 14.62 8.64
N LEU A 340 26.56 14.12 8.83
CA LEU A 340 25.38 14.93 9.21
C LEU A 340 25.56 15.71 10.53
N TRP A 341 26.48 15.28 11.40
CA TRP A 341 26.76 15.90 12.69
C TRP A 341 27.80 17.04 12.63
N GLU A 342 28.35 17.34 11.45
CA GLU A 342 29.35 18.39 11.23
C GLU A 342 28.81 19.51 10.36
N SER A 343 29.28 20.74 10.58
CA SER A 343 28.96 21.88 9.71
C SER A 343 29.28 21.57 8.24
N GLY A 344 28.50 22.14 7.32
CA GLY A 344 28.59 21.87 5.88
C GLY A 344 28.04 20.49 5.46
N PHE A 345 27.24 19.82 6.31
CA PHE A 345 26.66 18.52 5.96
C PHE A 345 25.71 18.60 4.77
N LYS A 346 25.08 19.75 4.56
CA LYS A 346 24.06 19.94 3.54
C LYS A 346 24.67 19.85 2.13
N GLU A 347 25.77 20.56 1.92
CA GLU A 347 26.56 20.52 0.68
C GLU A 347 27.10 19.11 0.43
N ARG A 348 27.65 18.46 1.46
CA ARG A 348 28.14 17.07 1.35
C ARG A 348 27.01 16.09 1.02
N TYR A 349 25.83 16.27 1.61
CA TYR A 349 24.66 15.44 1.37
C TYR A 349 24.20 15.55 -0.08
N TYR A 350 23.96 16.76 -0.57
CA TYR A 350 23.47 16.95 -1.94
C TYR A 350 24.48 16.53 -2.99
N LYS A 351 25.77 16.82 -2.79
CA LYS A 351 26.82 16.34 -3.69
C LYS A 351 26.92 14.81 -3.69
N ASN A 352 26.82 14.16 -2.53
CA ASN A 352 26.97 12.69 -2.42
C ASN A 352 25.72 11.91 -2.85
N LYS A 353 24.52 12.41 -2.54
CA LYS A 353 23.25 11.68 -2.68
C LYS A 353 22.49 12.03 -3.96
N PHE A 354 22.56 13.28 -4.39
CA PHE A 354 21.86 13.77 -5.57
C PHE A 354 22.79 14.04 -6.75
N ASP A 355 24.11 14.10 -6.52
CA ASP A 355 25.11 14.55 -7.51
C ASP A 355 24.80 15.97 -8.04
N ILE A 356 24.35 16.85 -7.15
CA ILE A 356 24.04 18.25 -7.46
C ILE A 356 24.79 19.21 -6.54
N GLU A 357 24.91 20.45 -7.00
CA GLU A 357 25.38 21.59 -6.21
C GLU A 357 24.20 22.51 -5.86
N LEU A 358 24.28 23.19 -4.71
CA LEU A 358 23.25 24.11 -4.24
C LEU A 358 23.41 25.52 -4.85
N PRO A 359 22.32 26.30 -5.01
CA PRO A 359 20.93 25.94 -4.73
C PRO A 359 20.26 25.28 -5.95
N ASN A 360 19.67 24.11 -5.77
CA ASN A 360 18.67 23.56 -6.69
C ASN A 360 17.32 23.55 -5.98
N HIS A 361 16.28 24.06 -6.62
CA HIS A 361 14.97 24.23 -6.01
C HIS A 361 13.93 23.22 -6.49
N GLN A 362 14.23 22.46 -7.54
CA GLN A 362 13.26 21.56 -8.18
C GLN A 362 12.83 20.41 -7.26
N PHE A 363 13.79 19.78 -6.56
CA PHE A 363 13.48 18.67 -5.64
C PHE A 363 12.50 19.06 -4.53
N ARG A 364 12.41 20.35 -4.18
CA ARG A 364 11.50 20.86 -3.15
C ARG A 364 10.07 20.83 -3.65
N ALA A 365 9.85 21.32 -4.87
CA ALA A 365 8.56 21.30 -5.53
C ALA A 365 8.09 19.86 -5.74
N ASP A 366 8.97 19.00 -6.26
CA ASP A 366 8.64 17.58 -6.52
C ASP A 366 8.29 16.83 -5.22
N TYR A 367 8.97 17.12 -4.10
CA TYR A 367 8.68 16.49 -2.82
C TYR A 367 7.36 17.01 -2.22
N VAL A 368 7.08 18.33 -2.30
CA VAL A 368 5.82 18.92 -1.84
C VAL A 368 4.64 18.42 -2.68
N GLU A 369 4.81 18.32 -4.00
CA GLU A 369 3.86 17.66 -4.88
C GLU A 369 3.59 16.23 -4.42
N GLY A 370 4.64 15.48 -4.03
CA GLY A 370 4.47 14.15 -3.48
C GLY A 370 3.69 14.10 -2.17
N ILE A 371 3.88 15.05 -1.26
CA ILE A 371 3.08 15.15 -0.03
C ILE A 371 1.60 15.28 -0.40
N CYS A 372 1.28 16.19 -1.32
CA CYS A 372 -0.07 16.38 -1.82
C CYS A 372 -0.62 15.14 -2.53
N TRP A 373 0.21 14.44 -3.31
CA TRP A 373 -0.17 13.19 -3.99
C TRP A 373 -0.57 12.12 -2.97
N VAL A 374 0.23 11.92 -1.91
CA VAL A 374 -0.03 10.93 -0.85
C VAL A 374 -1.32 11.26 -0.11
N MET A 375 -1.51 12.52 0.27
CA MET A 375 -2.74 12.94 0.97
C MET A 375 -3.98 12.78 0.09
N LYS A 376 -3.92 13.14 -1.20
CA LYS A 376 -5.01 12.86 -2.13
C LYS A 376 -5.24 11.35 -2.30
N TYR A 377 -4.19 10.55 -2.41
CA TYR A 377 -4.34 9.09 -2.57
C TYR A 377 -5.07 8.44 -1.40
N TYR A 378 -4.80 8.89 -0.17
CA TYR A 378 -5.40 8.33 1.03
C TYR A 378 -6.88 8.73 1.17
N PHE A 379 -7.20 9.99 0.86
CA PHE A 379 -8.52 10.57 1.13
C PHE A 379 -9.46 10.64 -0.07
N GLN A 380 -8.93 10.78 -1.28
CA GLN A 380 -9.70 11.05 -2.51
C GLN A 380 -9.54 9.95 -3.58
N GLY A 381 -8.60 9.02 -3.42
CA GLY A 381 -8.24 8.04 -4.45
C GLY A 381 -7.06 8.53 -5.31
N VAL A 382 -6.63 7.74 -6.30
CA VAL A 382 -5.42 8.01 -7.10
C VAL A 382 -5.55 9.36 -7.83
N PRO A 383 -4.72 10.38 -7.52
CA PRO A 383 -4.77 11.64 -8.24
C PRO A 383 -3.97 11.60 -9.56
N SER A 384 -2.96 10.73 -9.65
CA SER A 384 -2.21 10.47 -10.88
C SER A 384 -1.62 9.07 -10.86
N TRP A 385 -1.90 8.27 -11.88
CA TRP A 385 -1.32 6.94 -12.09
C TRP A 385 0.15 7.01 -12.52
N LYS A 386 0.56 8.09 -13.18
CA LYS A 386 1.89 8.27 -13.78
C LYS A 386 2.86 9.04 -12.90
N TRP A 387 2.37 9.82 -11.94
CA TRP A 387 3.24 10.59 -11.05
C TRP A 387 4.12 9.66 -10.19
N TYR A 388 5.37 10.08 -9.98
CA TYR A 388 6.29 9.50 -9.01
C TYR A 388 7.33 10.55 -8.61
N TYR A 389 7.91 10.39 -7.42
CA TYR A 389 9.02 11.22 -6.97
C TYR A 389 10.34 10.75 -7.61
N PRO A 390 11.02 11.59 -8.43
CA PRO A 390 12.13 11.14 -9.29
C PRO A 390 13.50 11.17 -8.61
N TYR A 391 13.55 11.06 -7.28
CA TYR A 391 14.80 10.99 -6.52
C TYR A 391 14.74 9.87 -5.50
N HIS A 392 15.91 9.32 -5.15
CA HIS A 392 16.04 8.27 -4.15
C HIS A 392 16.07 8.79 -2.70
N TYR A 393 16.23 10.10 -2.55
CA TYR A 393 16.49 10.78 -1.29
C TYR A 393 15.58 11.98 -1.13
N SER A 394 15.34 12.36 0.11
CA SER A 394 14.50 13.50 0.48
C SER A 394 15.35 14.76 0.69
N PRO A 395 14.75 15.96 0.55
CA PRO A 395 15.39 17.20 0.97
C PRO A 395 15.48 17.32 2.51
N PHE A 396 16.23 18.30 3.02
CA PHE A 396 16.15 18.66 4.43
C PHE A 396 14.94 19.56 4.70
N SER A 397 14.51 19.62 5.96
CA SER A 397 13.39 20.48 6.36
C SER A 397 13.71 21.95 6.09
N SER A 398 14.97 22.34 6.32
CA SER A 398 15.49 23.68 6.00
C SER A 398 15.40 24.09 4.53
N ASP A 399 15.16 23.15 3.60
CA ASP A 399 15.05 23.48 2.18
C ASP A 399 13.68 24.03 1.80
N PHE A 400 12.62 23.69 2.54
CA PHE A 400 11.23 24.00 2.19
C PHE A 400 10.84 25.45 2.50
N THR A 401 11.60 26.41 1.96
CA THR A 401 11.24 27.82 1.90
C THR A 401 10.45 28.12 0.62
N ASP A 402 9.57 29.13 0.69
CA ASP A 402 8.81 29.65 -0.45
C ASP A 402 7.97 28.60 -1.19
N ILE A 403 7.43 27.62 -0.45
CA ILE A 403 6.59 26.55 -1.00
C ILE A 403 5.10 26.90 -1.02
N ARG A 404 4.72 28.04 -0.43
CA ARG A 404 3.32 28.48 -0.24
C ARG A 404 2.56 28.61 -1.55
N ASP A 405 3.25 29.15 -2.57
CA ASP A 405 2.66 29.51 -3.86
C ASP A 405 2.91 28.45 -4.94
N ILE A 406 3.48 27.30 -4.57
CA ILE A 406 3.67 26.18 -5.50
C ILE A 406 2.30 25.66 -5.93
N LYS A 407 2.04 25.71 -7.24
CA LYS A 407 0.82 25.16 -7.83
C LYS A 407 0.96 23.66 -7.97
N ILE A 408 -0.02 22.93 -7.43
CA ILE A 408 -0.08 21.47 -7.46
C ILE A 408 -1.27 21.05 -8.30
N ASP A 409 -0.99 20.47 -9.46
CA ASP A 409 -2.00 19.99 -10.40
C ASP A 409 -1.63 18.58 -10.87
N PHE A 410 -2.53 17.62 -10.66
CA PHE A 410 -2.32 16.25 -11.07
C PHE A 410 -3.11 15.93 -12.34
N THR A 411 -2.45 15.26 -13.29
CA THR A 411 -3.14 14.61 -14.41
C THR A 411 -3.35 13.14 -14.05
N LEU A 412 -4.61 12.69 -14.03
CA LEU A 412 -4.98 11.33 -13.64
C LEU A 412 -4.21 10.28 -14.47
N GLY A 413 -4.20 10.42 -15.79
CA GLY A 413 -3.61 9.43 -16.69
C GLY A 413 -4.32 8.07 -16.58
N GLU A 414 -3.62 7.01 -16.99
CA GLU A 414 -4.13 5.64 -16.95
C GLU A 414 -3.14 4.73 -16.22
N PRO A 415 -3.62 3.66 -15.55
CA PRO A 415 -2.75 2.62 -15.02
C PRO A 415 -2.02 1.91 -16.17
N PHE A 416 -0.79 1.45 -15.88
CA PHE A 416 -0.11 0.50 -16.76
C PHE A 416 -0.96 -0.77 -16.96
N LYS A 417 -0.80 -1.44 -18.09
CA LYS A 417 -1.31 -2.80 -18.29
C LYS A 417 -0.53 -3.80 -17.43
N PRO A 418 -1.11 -4.97 -17.11
CA PRO A 418 -0.44 -5.97 -16.28
C PRO A 418 0.96 -6.37 -16.76
N PHE A 419 1.20 -6.52 -18.07
CA PHE A 419 2.53 -6.88 -18.59
C PHE A 419 3.51 -5.70 -18.59
N GLU A 420 3.03 -4.47 -18.75
CA GLU A 420 3.83 -3.25 -18.59
C GLU A 420 4.28 -3.11 -17.13
N LEU A 421 3.37 -3.37 -16.17
CA LEU A 421 3.71 -3.45 -14.74
C LEU A 421 4.79 -4.49 -14.50
N LEU A 422 4.60 -5.73 -14.97
CA LEU A 422 5.56 -6.83 -14.75
C LEU A 422 6.95 -6.46 -15.29
N MET A 423 7.03 -5.94 -16.51
CA MET A 423 8.29 -5.45 -17.08
C MET A 423 8.86 -4.26 -16.28
N GLY A 424 8.00 -3.44 -15.68
CA GLY A 424 8.37 -2.30 -14.87
C GLY A 424 8.98 -2.64 -13.51
N VAL A 425 8.69 -3.84 -12.97
CA VAL A 425 8.98 -4.17 -11.57
C VAL A 425 9.77 -5.46 -11.36
N LEU A 426 9.77 -6.39 -12.31
CA LEU A 426 10.45 -7.67 -12.16
C LEU A 426 11.94 -7.56 -12.53
N PRO A 427 12.84 -8.19 -11.77
CA PRO A 427 14.19 -8.46 -12.22
C PRO A 427 14.19 -9.57 -13.28
N ALA A 428 15.24 -9.63 -14.11
CA ALA A 428 15.39 -10.66 -15.15
C ALA A 428 15.34 -12.10 -14.61
N ASP A 429 15.72 -12.32 -13.33
CA ASP A 429 15.64 -13.63 -12.67
C ASP A 429 14.21 -14.18 -12.56
N SER A 430 13.20 -13.30 -12.67
CA SER A 430 11.78 -13.65 -12.56
C SER A 430 11.05 -13.58 -13.90
N LYS A 431 11.77 -13.64 -15.03
CA LYS A 431 11.20 -13.58 -16.40
C LYS A 431 10.12 -14.64 -16.67
N GLU A 432 10.16 -15.79 -16.01
CA GLU A 432 9.17 -16.87 -16.16
C GLU A 432 7.74 -16.45 -15.74
N ASN A 433 7.59 -15.32 -15.05
CA ASN A 433 6.27 -14.75 -14.73
C ASN A 433 5.63 -13.98 -15.91
N LEU A 434 6.37 -13.77 -17.00
CA LEU A 434 5.95 -13.12 -18.25
C LEU A 434 5.85 -14.15 -19.39
N PRO A 435 5.04 -13.86 -20.45
CA PRO A 435 5.11 -14.60 -21.71
C PRO A 435 6.54 -14.69 -22.26
N LYS A 436 6.90 -15.82 -22.87
CA LYS A 436 8.26 -16.10 -23.38
C LYS A 436 8.77 -15.03 -24.35
N GLN A 437 7.85 -14.42 -25.10
CA GLN A 437 8.12 -13.37 -26.08
C GLN A 437 8.72 -12.11 -25.43
N PHE A 438 8.47 -11.84 -24.14
CA PHE A 438 9.06 -10.72 -23.41
C PHE A 438 10.48 -10.98 -22.92
N HIS A 439 10.93 -12.24 -22.83
CA HIS A 439 12.21 -12.60 -22.21
C HIS A 439 13.39 -11.93 -22.94
N VAL A 440 13.29 -11.83 -24.28
CA VAL A 440 14.30 -11.17 -25.10
C VAL A 440 14.53 -9.71 -24.70
N LEU A 441 13.49 -9.00 -24.26
CA LEU A 441 13.60 -7.60 -23.84
C LEU A 441 14.38 -7.44 -22.53
N MET A 442 14.37 -8.46 -21.67
CA MET A 442 15.08 -8.45 -20.39
C MET A 442 16.52 -8.96 -20.50
N GLU A 443 16.82 -9.83 -21.48
CA GLU A 443 18.09 -10.57 -21.53
C GLU A 443 19.01 -10.18 -22.68
N SER A 444 18.46 -9.77 -23.82
CA SER A 444 19.26 -9.45 -25.00
C SER A 444 19.99 -8.13 -24.80
N LYS A 445 21.31 -8.11 -25.00
CA LYS A 445 22.12 -6.88 -25.03
C LYS A 445 21.67 -5.89 -26.11
N ASN A 446 20.94 -6.39 -27.13
CA ASN A 446 20.39 -5.56 -28.21
C ASN A 446 19.01 -4.97 -27.86
N SER A 447 18.45 -5.31 -26.69
CA SER A 447 17.18 -4.73 -26.23
C SER A 447 17.35 -3.25 -25.93
N GLU A 448 16.45 -2.41 -26.46
CA GLU A 448 16.42 -0.96 -26.18
C GLU A 448 16.21 -0.65 -24.69
N ILE A 449 15.83 -1.64 -23.86
CA ILE A 449 15.58 -1.49 -22.42
C ILE A 449 16.45 -2.44 -21.58
N PHE A 450 17.56 -2.93 -22.12
CA PHE A 450 18.50 -3.82 -21.42
C PHE A 450 19.06 -3.20 -20.13
N ASP A 451 19.34 -1.90 -20.14
CA ASP A 451 19.82 -1.10 -19.01
C ASP A 451 18.85 -1.10 -17.82
N PHE A 452 17.54 -1.32 -18.05
CA PHE A 452 16.58 -1.41 -16.96
C PHE A 452 16.83 -2.63 -16.05
N TYR A 453 17.47 -3.69 -16.54
CA TYR A 453 17.62 -4.95 -15.81
C TYR A 453 19.06 -5.24 -15.38
N HIS A 454 20.06 -4.69 -16.08
CA HIS A 454 21.47 -5.07 -15.92
C HIS A 454 22.40 -3.94 -15.48
N THR A 455 21.89 -2.73 -15.26
CA THR A 455 22.71 -1.65 -14.69
C THR A 455 23.14 -2.01 -13.26
N LEU A 456 24.46 -2.14 -13.06
CA LEU A 456 25.04 -2.40 -11.74
C LEU A 456 24.95 -1.12 -10.89
N PRO A 457 24.55 -1.19 -9.61
CA PRO A 457 24.62 -0.03 -8.74
C PRO A 457 26.08 0.38 -8.55
N SER A 458 26.39 1.66 -8.77
CA SER A 458 27.71 2.23 -8.47
C SER A 458 27.93 2.26 -6.95
N GLN A 459 29.04 1.66 -6.50
CA GLN A 459 29.62 1.85 -5.16
C GLN A 459 28.66 1.64 -3.97
N GLY A 460 28.16 0.41 -3.78
CA GLY A 460 27.61 -0.01 -2.49
C GLY A 460 26.25 0.59 -2.08
N VAL A 461 25.63 1.40 -2.95
CA VAL A 461 24.27 1.92 -2.73
C VAL A 461 23.30 1.24 -3.71
N ASP A 462 22.23 0.67 -3.19
CA ASP A 462 21.24 -0.14 -3.93
C ASP A 462 20.26 0.72 -4.75
N LEU A 463 20.76 1.67 -5.52
CA LEU A 463 19.93 2.55 -6.35
C LEU A 463 19.72 1.91 -7.73
N LEU A 464 18.46 1.71 -8.09
CA LEU A 464 18.09 1.30 -9.44
C LEU A 464 17.78 2.55 -10.25
N PRO A 465 18.11 2.58 -11.56
CA PRO A 465 17.62 3.63 -12.42
C PRO A 465 16.08 3.59 -12.46
N PHE A 466 15.46 4.78 -12.46
CA PHE A 466 14.03 4.91 -12.72
C PHE A 466 13.74 4.54 -14.18
N ILE A 467 12.65 3.83 -14.42
CA ILE A 467 12.24 3.48 -15.77
C ILE A 467 11.78 4.72 -16.53
N ASP A 468 12.25 4.84 -17.77
CA ASP A 468 11.62 5.68 -18.79
C ASP A 468 10.39 4.97 -19.35
N GLU A 469 9.22 5.55 -19.09
CA GLU A 469 7.92 5.01 -19.49
C GLU A 469 7.79 4.91 -21.02
N SER A 470 8.28 5.90 -21.77
CA SER A 470 8.16 5.92 -23.22
C SER A 470 8.98 4.80 -23.86
N ARG A 471 10.21 4.60 -23.37
CA ARG A 471 11.09 3.50 -23.80
C ARG A 471 10.49 2.13 -23.46
N LEU A 472 9.96 1.99 -22.23
CA LEU A 472 9.30 0.75 -21.80
C LEU A 472 8.11 0.41 -22.70
N LEU A 473 7.20 1.37 -22.90
CA LEU A 473 5.98 1.15 -23.68
C LEU A 473 6.31 0.87 -25.14
N LYS A 474 7.28 1.57 -25.75
CA LYS A 474 7.74 1.28 -27.12
C LYS A 474 8.21 -0.17 -27.26
N ALA A 475 9.04 -0.65 -26.34
CA ALA A 475 9.57 -2.02 -26.36
C ALA A 475 8.47 -3.07 -26.09
N VAL A 476 7.56 -2.82 -25.15
CA VAL A 476 6.45 -3.73 -24.83
C VAL A 476 5.45 -3.83 -25.98
N ASN A 477 5.14 -2.70 -26.64
CA ASN A 477 4.19 -2.65 -27.75
C ASN A 477 4.65 -3.45 -28.97
N SER A 478 5.97 -3.60 -29.20
CA SER A 478 6.46 -4.44 -30.30
C SER A 478 6.22 -5.94 -30.07
N ILE A 479 5.99 -6.36 -28.83
CA ILE A 479 5.72 -7.77 -28.48
C ILE A 479 4.22 -8.10 -28.56
N TYR A 480 3.33 -7.13 -28.33
CA TYR A 480 1.88 -7.36 -28.28
C TYR A 480 1.26 -8.10 -29.47
N PRO A 481 1.66 -7.85 -30.73
CA PRO A 481 1.12 -8.61 -31.87
C PRO A 481 1.45 -10.12 -31.85
N THR A 482 2.42 -10.54 -31.03
CA THR A 482 2.90 -11.94 -30.95
C THR A 482 2.26 -12.75 -29.82
N LEU A 483 1.34 -12.13 -29.06
CA LEU A 483 0.71 -12.78 -27.91
C LEU A 483 -0.44 -13.70 -28.31
N GLY A 484 -0.55 -14.82 -27.60
CA GLY A 484 -1.70 -15.71 -27.74
C GLY A 484 -2.98 -15.12 -27.14
N PRO A 485 -4.16 -15.73 -27.40
CA PRO A 485 -5.43 -15.26 -26.84
C PRO A 485 -5.47 -15.20 -25.31
N GLU A 486 -4.93 -16.22 -24.63
CA GLU A 486 -4.89 -16.26 -23.15
C GLU A 486 -4.00 -15.17 -22.56
N GLU A 487 -2.85 -14.91 -23.18
CA GLU A 487 -1.91 -13.86 -22.77
C GLU A 487 -2.51 -12.47 -23.00
N THR A 488 -3.17 -12.30 -24.15
CA THR A 488 -3.92 -11.08 -24.49
C THR A 488 -5.03 -10.83 -23.48
N ALA A 489 -5.79 -11.86 -23.08
CA ALA A 489 -6.83 -11.75 -22.06
C ALA A 489 -6.25 -11.39 -20.68
N ARG A 490 -5.13 -12.02 -20.28
CA ARG A 490 -4.44 -11.76 -19.00
C ARG A 490 -3.85 -10.33 -18.91
N ASN A 491 -3.63 -9.68 -20.06
CA ASN A 491 -3.15 -8.30 -20.13
C ASN A 491 -4.26 -7.24 -20.23
N LYS A 492 -5.54 -7.63 -20.14
CA LYS A 492 -6.68 -6.70 -20.10
C LYS A 492 -7.10 -6.40 -18.66
N PHE A 493 -7.70 -5.23 -18.47
CA PHE A 493 -8.39 -4.92 -17.21
C PHE A 493 -9.69 -5.71 -17.13
N GLY A 494 -9.99 -6.20 -15.93
CA GLY A 494 -11.25 -6.85 -15.62
C GLY A 494 -12.22 -5.91 -14.90
N SER A 495 -13.20 -6.51 -14.24
CA SER A 495 -14.21 -5.79 -13.47
C SER A 495 -14.44 -6.49 -12.15
N GLU A 496 -14.89 -5.73 -11.15
CA GLU A 496 -15.31 -6.31 -9.88
C GLU A 496 -16.54 -7.20 -10.08
N ILE A 497 -16.60 -8.29 -9.32
CA ILE A 497 -17.71 -9.23 -9.38
C ILE A 497 -18.52 -9.11 -8.09
N LEU A 498 -19.81 -8.80 -8.21
CA LEU A 498 -20.77 -8.91 -7.12
C LEU A 498 -21.50 -10.25 -7.20
N CYS A 499 -21.39 -11.05 -6.14
CA CYS A 499 -22.07 -12.33 -5.99
C CYS A 499 -23.19 -12.23 -4.95
N LEU A 500 -24.36 -12.76 -5.32
CA LEU A 500 -25.55 -12.88 -4.48
C LEU A 500 -26.13 -14.29 -4.61
N SER A 501 -26.72 -14.80 -3.54
CA SER A 501 -27.57 -15.99 -3.62
C SER A 501 -28.84 -15.66 -4.41
N SER A 502 -29.38 -16.62 -5.18
CA SER A 502 -30.72 -16.50 -5.77
C SER A 502 -31.84 -16.37 -4.74
N LYS A 503 -31.55 -16.73 -3.47
CA LYS A 503 -32.45 -16.57 -2.32
C LYS A 503 -32.22 -15.25 -1.57
N HIS A 504 -31.24 -14.44 -1.97
CA HIS A 504 -30.95 -13.17 -1.33
C HIS A 504 -32.05 -12.15 -1.64
N LYS A 505 -32.46 -11.33 -0.66
CA LYS A 505 -33.54 -10.34 -0.83
C LYS A 505 -33.32 -9.29 -1.93
N LEU A 506 -32.07 -9.08 -2.33
CA LEU A 506 -31.67 -8.15 -3.40
C LEU A 506 -31.53 -8.86 -4.76
N TYR A 507 -31.72 -10.17 -4.82
CA TYR A 507 -31.69 -10.90 -6.06
C TYR A 507 -32.99 -10.63 -6.83
N ASP A 508 -32.85 -9.97 -7.98
CA ASP A 508 -33.94 -9.80 -8.94
C ASP A 508 -33.55 -10.54 -10.23
N PRO A 509 -34.28 -11.59 -10.64
CA PRO A 509 -34.02 -12.31 -11.88
C PRO A 509 -33.99 -11.39 -13.11
N LYS A 510 -34.85 -10.36 -13.16
CA LYS A 510 -34.94 -9.45 -14.32
C LYS A 510 -33.71 -8.56 -14.45
N ILE A 511 -33.14 -8.13 -13.32
CA ILE A 511 -31.90 -7.34 -13.30
C ILE A 511 -30.70 -8.27 -13.53
N SER A 512 -30.67 -9.44 -12.88
CA SER A 512 -29.60 -10.42 -13.02
C SER A 512 -29.45 -10.90 -14.47
N ASP A 513 -30.55 -11.03 -15.22
CA ASP A 513 -30.53 -11.43 -16.62
C ASP A 513 -30.02 -10.32 -17.55
N GLN A 514 -29.97 -9.05 -17.10
CA GLN A 514 -29.47 -7.92 -17.89
C GLN A 514 -27.99 -7.63 -17.64
N LEU A 515 -27.41 -8.17 -16.57
CA LEU A 515 -26.00 -8.00 -16.22
C LEU A 515 -25.17 -9.13 -16.83
N ILE A 516 -23.98 -8.81 -17.35
CA ILE A 516 -22.96 -9.82 -17.64
C ILE A 516 -22.59 -10.44 -16.29
N GLY A 517 -23.00 -11.68 -16.07
CA GLY A 517 -22.91 -12.33 -14.76
C GLY A 517 -22.36 -13.74 -14.85
N TYR A 518 -21.91 -14.26 -13.73
CA TYR A 518 -21.65 -15.69 -13.58
C TYR A 518 -22.78 -16.31 -12.77
N VAL A 519 -23.35 -17.42 -13.24
CA VAL A 519 -24.30 -18.23 -12.48
C VAL A 519 -23.55 -19.38 -11.84
N ALA A 520 -23.64 -19.50 -10.53
CA ALA A 520 -23.15 -20.69 -9.84
C ALA A 520 -24.08 -21.88 -10.16
N ARG A 521 -23.55 -22.91 -10.86
CA ARG A 521 -24.19 -24.20 -11.08
C ARG A 521 -23.17 -25.30 -10.86
N ASP A 522 -23.57 -26.39 -10.18
CA ASP A 522 -22.71 -27.55 -9.95
C ASP A 522 -21.32 -27.19 -9.40
N ASN A 523 -21.29 -26.30 -8.40
CA ASN A 523 -20.07 -25.78 -7.76
C ASN A 523 -19.12 -24.97 -8.65
N ASN A 524 -19.57 -24.52 -9.82
CA ASN A 524 -18.79 -23.67 -10.73
C ASN A 524 -19.54 -22.40 -11.10
N PHE A 525 -18.81 -21.30 -11.29
CA PHE A 525 -19.34 -20.09 -11.91
C PHE A 525 -19.31 -20.23 -13.44
N ILE A 526 -20.49 -20.30 -14.07
CA ILE A 526 -20.64 -20.35 -15.53
C ILE A 526 -21.02 -18.95 -16.01
N VAL A 527 -20.36 -18.46 -17.06
CA VAL A 527 -20.72 -17.17 -17.68
C VAL A 527 -22.16 -17.24 -18.19
N ASN A 528 -23.00 -16.30 -17.76
CA ASN A 528 -24.33 -16.05 -18.33
C ASN A 528 -24.14 -15.29 -19.65
N ASP A 529 -23.66 -16.00 -20.68
CA ASP A 529 -23.41 -15.39 -21.97
C ASP A 529 -24.69 -15.41 -22.81
N LYS A 530 -25.30 -14.23 -23.00
CA LYS A 530 -26.44 -14.05 -23.91
C LYS A 530 -26.03 -14.03 -25.39
N SER A 531 -24.74 -13.98 -25.73
CA SER A 531 -24.30 -14.10 -27.13
C SER A 531 -24.46 -15.52 -27.70
N LEU A 532 -24.77 -16.50 -26.83
CA LEU A 532 -25.04 -17.90 -27.17
C LEU A 532 -26.54 -18.29 -27.10
N ARG A 533 -27.47 -17.34 -26.93
CA ARG A 533 -28.92 -17.59 -26.92
C ARG A 533 -29.64 -17.00 -28.12
#